data_AF-X0WXM1-F1
#
_entry.id   AF-X0WXM1-F1
#
_cell.length_a   1.000
_cell.length_b   1.000
_cell.length_c   1.000
_cell.angle_alpha   90.00
_cell.angle_beta   90.00
_cell.angle_gamma   90.00
#
_symmetry.space_group_name_H-M   'P 1'
#
loop_
_entity.id
_entity.type
_entity.pdbx_description
1 polymer ?
#
loop_
_entity_poly.entity_id
_entity_poly.type
_entity_poly.pdbx_seq_one_letter_code
_entity_poly.pdbx_strand_id
1 'polypeptide(L)'
;MSDTETTEEVQPDPDEPKGLRKQLNVANEKLRVANAREMERAFIEIGLRADEGLGKAILKEYEGEITAEAIAEYAKTEYKWEGTTVSEHPEAQTIAQGQAALDQVGESAGSVPLAPTEGQTLAEAEAKGDYAKTMAMKGDQVA
;
A
#
# COMPACT_ATOMS: atom_id res chain seq x y z
N MET A 1 30.33 -30.71 33.64
CA MET A 1 30.23 -29.40 34.30
C MET A 1 29.75 -28.45 33.22
N SER A 2 28.64 -27.78 33.49
CA SER A 2 27.91 -26.94 32.54
C SER A 2 28.51 -25.55 32.56
N ASP A 3 29.24 -25.19 31.51
CA ASP A 3 29.67 -23.81 31.32
C ASP A 3 28.57 -23.06 30.59
N THR A 4 27.73 -22.39 31.38
CA THR A 4 26.77 -21.40 30.91
C THR A 4 27.56 -20.14 30.60
N GLU A 5 27.95 -19.96 29.33
CA GLU A 5 28.49 -18.69 28.85
C GLU A 5 27.33 -17.69 28.72
N THR A 6 27.00 -17.05 29.84
CA THR A 6 26.19 -15.84 29.87
C THR A 6 26.97 -14.76 29.13
N THR A 7 26.60 -14.51 27.88
CA THR A 7 27.01 -13.32 27.13
C THR A 7 26.38 -12.11 27.82
N GLU A 8 27.12 -11.55 28.78
CA GLU A 8 26.79 -10.33 29.48
C GLU A 8 26.89 -9.17 28.48
N GLU A 9 25.75 -8.53 28.20
CA GLU A 9 25.70 -7.30 27.41
C GLU A 9 26.51 -6.22 28.14
N VAL A 10 27.75 -6.02 27.67
CA VAL A 10 28.62 -4.93 28.15
C VAL A 10 27.96 -3.61 27.79
N GLN A 11 27.26 -3.03 28.75
CA GLN A 11 26.85 -1.63 28.70
C GLN A 11 28.12 -0.77 28.73
N PRO A 12 28.36 0.08 27.71
CA PRO A 12 29.58 0.85 27.66
C PRO A 12 29.56 1.94 28.75
N ASP A 13 30.56 1.91 29.63
CA ASP A 13 30.79 2.95 30.64
C ASP A 13 30.82 4.35 30.00
N PRO A 14 30.04 5.31 30.53
CA PRO A 14 29.90 6.65 29.94
C PRO A 14 31.14 7.54 30.09
N ASP A 15 32.15 7.14 30.86
CA ASP A 15 33.33 7.95 31.17
C ASP A 15 34.57 7.65 30.32
N GLU A 16 34.52 6.65 29.42
CA GLU A 16 35.61 6.42 28.46
C GLU A 16 35.47 7.32 27.22
N PRO A 17 36.54 7.99 26.75
CA PRO A 17 36.48 8.83 25.55
C PRO A 17 36.12 8.05 24.28
N LYS A 18 36.33 6.72 24.28
CA LYS A 18 35.86 5.82 23.20
C LYS A 18 34.37 5.51 23.35
N GLY A 19 33.84 5.40 24.56
CA GLY A 19 32.42 5.25 24.86
C GLY A 19 31.63 6.49 24.45
N LEU A 20 32.09 7.68 24.85
CA LEU A 20 31.50 8.96 24.45
C LEU A 20 31.50 9.16 22.92
N ARG A 21 32.60 8.83 22.23
CA ARG A 21 32.64 8.89 20.75
C ARG A 21 31.67 7.93 20.09
N LYS A 22 31.55 6.70 20.60
CA LYS A 22 30.57 5.74 20.10
C LYS A 22 29.14 6.24 20.33
N GLN A 23 28.85 6.76 21.52
CA GLN A 23 27.54 7.33 21.85
C GLN A 23 27.21 8.54 20.97
N LEU A 24 28.17 9.44 20.73
CA LEU A 24 28.00 10.57 19.81
C LEU A 24 27.74 10.12 18.37
N ASN A 25 28.49 9.13 17.88
CA ASN A 25 28.27 8.58 16.54
C ASN A 25 26.88 7.94 16.40
N VAL A 26 26.46 7.17 17.41
CA VAL A 26 25.12 6.55 17.45
C VAL A 26 24.02 7.60 17.53
N ALA A 27 24.20 8.63 18.37
CA ALA A 27 23.25 9.74 18.47
C ALA A 27 23.14 10.52 17.16
N ASN A 28 24.27 10.82 16.53
CA ASN A 28 24.31 11.50 15.23
C ASN A 28 23.65 10.67 14.12
N GLU A 29 23.87 9.36 14.07
CA GLU A 29 23.22 8.53 13.06
C GLU A 29 21.71 8.44 13.29
N LYS A 30 21.26 8.35 14.56
CA LYS A 30 19.83 8.42 14.89
C LYS A 30 19.21 9.73 14.44
N LEU A 31 19.88 10.86 14.69
CA LEU A 31 19.43 12.17 14.22
C LEU A 31 19.38 12.24 12.70
N ARG A 32 20.39 11.73 12.01
CA ARG A 32 20.44 11.71 10.54
C ARG A 32 19.29 10.91 9.94
N VAL A 33 18.98 9.75 10.50
CA VAL A 33 17.85 8.91 10.06
C VAL A 33 16.51 9.57 10.36
N ALA A 34 16.36 10.21 11.52
CA ALA A 34 15.14 10.94 11.86
C ALA A 34 14.91 12.12 10.90
N ASN A 35 15.93 12.96 10.71
CA ASN A 35 15.88 14.10 9.80
C ASN A 35 15.61 13.67 8.35
N ALA A 36 16.23 12.58 7.87
CA ALA A 36 15.97 12.06 6.53
C ALA A 36 14.51 11.65 6.34
N ARG A 37 13.89 11.02 7.35
CA ARG A 37 12.47 10.64 7.32
C ARG A 37 11.54 11.86 7.36
N GLU A 38 11.87 12.86 8.17
CA GLU A 38 11.10 14.12 8.22
C GLU A 38 11.20 14.87 6.90
N MET A 39 12.39 14.91 6.29
CA MET A 39 12.62 15.51 4.99
C MET A 39 11.82 14.81 3.90
N GLU A 40 11.86 13.47 3.86
CA GLU A 40 11.08 12.67 2.93
C GLU A 40 9.58 12.93 3.09
N ARG A 41 9.07 13.03 4.33
CA ARG A 41 7.67 13.38 4.59
C ARG A 41 7.32 14.78 4.08
N ALA A 42 8.16 15.77 4.35
CA ALA A 42 7.94 17.14 3.88
C ALA A 42 7.93 17.24 2.35
N PHE A 43 8.79 16.49 1.65
CA PHE A 43 8.75 16.38 0.19
C PHE A 43 7.46 15.71 -0.30
N ILE A 44 7.03 14.60 0.31
CA ILE A 44 5.80 13.90 -0.08
C ILE A 44 4.56 14.78 0.13
N GLU A 45 4.51 15.53 1.22
CA GLU A 45 3.39 16.43 1.56
C GLU A 45 3.17 17.49 0.48
N ILE A 46 4.26 17.98 -0.12
CA ILE A 46 4.20 18.94 -1.23
C ILE A 46 4.11 18.25 -2.59
N GLY A 47 4.00 16.93 -2.66
CA GLY A 47 3.90 16.19 -3.93
C GLY A 47 5.22 16.01 -4.68
N LEU A 48 6.35 16.13 -3.99
CA LEU A 48 7.69 15.88 -4.51
C LEU A 48 8.31 14.61 -3.93
N ARG A 49 9.35 14.11 -4.58
CA ARG A 49 10.12 12.94 -4.14
C ARG A 49 11.58 13.27 -4.00
N ALA A 50 12.15 12.96 -2.83
CA ALA A 50 13.53 13.30 -2.49
C ALA A 50 14.58 12.52 -3.34
N ASP A 51 14.19 11.42 -3.97
CA ASP A 51 15.05 10.54 -4.77
C ASP A 51 14.96 10.79 -6.29
N GLU A 52 13.99 11.59 -6.75
CA GLU A 52 13.66 11.80 -8.16
C GLU A 52 13.55 13.29 -8.54
N GLY A 53 13.90 13.60 -9.80
CA GLY A 53 13.63 14.89 -10.45
C GLY A 53 13.99 16.12 -9.61
N LEU A 54 13.00 17.01 -9.44
CA LEU A 54 13.13 18.27 -8.71
C LEU A 54 13.40 18.05 -7.21
N GLY A 55 12.76 17.07 -6.57
CA GLY A 55 12.96 16.85 -5.14
C GLY A 55 14.39 16.38 -4.82
N LYS A 56 15.04 15.63 -5.72
CA LYS A 56 16.47 15.29 -5.59
C LYS A 56 17.40 16.48 -5.73
N ALA A 57 17.07 17.44 -6.59
CA ALA A 57 17.86 18.67 -6.75
C ALA A 57 17.75 19.52 -5.48
N ILE A 58 16.52 19.73 -5.00
CA ILE A 58 16.26 20.47 -3.77
C ILE A 58 16.94 19.78 -2.58
N LEU A 59 16.85 18.45 -2.44
CA LEU A 59 17.51 17.73 -1.34
C LEU A 59 19.03 17.98 -1.27
N LYS A 60 19.69 18.26 -2.40
CA LYS A 60 21.14 18.50 -2.44
C LYS A 60 21.53 19.94 -2.13
N GLU A 61 20.66 20.90 -2.41
CA GLU A 61 20.95 22.33 -2.28
C GLU A 61 20.27 22.96 -1.05
N TYR A 62 19.22 22.32 -0.55
CA TYR A 62 18.41 22.84 0.54
C TYR A 62 19.03 22.50 1.90
N GLU A 63 19.55 23.52 2.56
CA GLU A 63 20.12 23.47 3.92
C GLU A 63 19.21 24.14 4.96
N GLY A 64 17.95 24.42 4.60
CA GLY A 64 16.98 25.13 5.44
C GLY A 64 16.22 24.23 6.42
N GLU A 65 15.09 24.74 6.90
CA GLU A 65 14.21 24.02 7.83
C GLU A 65 13.49 22.85 7.16
N ILE A 66 13.44 21.69 7.85
CA ILE A 66 12.80 20.48 7.33
C ILE A 66 11.27 20.56 7.51
N THR A 67 10.65 21.51 6.83
CA THR A 67 9.19 21.72 6.85
C THR A 67 8.65 21.78 5.42
N ALA A 68 7.42 21.27 5.22
CA ALA A 68 6.77 21.28 3.92
C ALA A 68 6.64 22.69 3.33
N GLU A 69 6.31 23.67 4.19
CA GLU A 69 6.16 25.08 3.80
C GLU A 69 7.47 25.68 3.28
N ALA A 70 8.57 25.49 4.01
CA ALA A 70 9.86 26.06 3.64
C ALA A 70 10.46 25.40 2.39
N ILE A 71 10.28 24.07 2.24
CA ILE A 71 10.69 23.35 1.02
C ILE A 71 9.84 23.79 -0.18
N ALA A 72 8.53 23.97 0.00
CA ALA A 72 7.65 24.48 -1.06
C ALA A 72 8.01 25.91 -1.49
N GLU A 73 8.34 26.79 -0.55
CA GLU A 73 8.76 28.16 -0.83
C GLU A 73 10.09 28.20 -1.60
N TYR A 74 11.04 27.36 -1.20
CA TYR A 74 12.30 27.21 -1.92
C TYR A 74 12.08 26.67 -3.35
N ALA A 75 11.26 25.63 -3.50
CA ALA A 75 10.89 25.08 -4.81
C ALA A 75 10.21 26.13 -5.71
N LYS A 76 9.33 26.96 -5.15
CA LYS A 76 8.66 28.06 -5.86
C LYS A 76 9.66 29.12 -6.32
N THR A 77 10.57 29.52 -5.44
CA THR A 77 11.48 30.64 -5.67
C THR A 77 12.57 30.29 -6.68
N GLU A 78 13.25 29.16 -6.47
CA GLU A 78 14.41 28.78 -7.29
C GLU A 78 13.99 28.02 -8.55
N TYR A 79 12.96 27.19 -8.45
CA TYR A 79 12.58 26.26 -9.52
C TYR A 79 11.24 26.60 -10.18
N LYS A 80 10.60 27.71 -9.79
CA LYS A 80 9.27 28.12 -10.30
C LYS A 80 8.23 27.01 -10.20
N TRP A 81 8.35 26.19 -9.17
CA TRP A 81 7.44 25.07 -8.94
C TRP A 81 6.09 25.60 -8.44
N GLU A 82 5.01 25.36 -9.18
CA GLU A 82 3.69 25.94 -8.88
C GLU A 82 2.85 25.12 -7.90
N GLY A 83 3.40 24.04 -7.34
CA GLY A 83 2.62 23.13 -6.52
C GLY A 83 1.87 22.11 -7.37
N THR A 84 2.07 20.83 -7.10
CA THR A 84 0.99 19.87 -7.33
C THR A 84 0.14 19.96 -6.08
N THR A 85 -1.03 20.60 -6.17
CA THR A 85 -2.05 20.37 -5.15
C THR A 85 -2.22 18.86 -5.10
N VAL A 86 -1.90 18.24 -3.97
CA VAL A 86 -2.29 16.86 -3.72
C VAL A 86 -3.81 16.91 -3.75
N SER A 87 -4.38 16.68 -4.93
CA SER A 87 -5.79 16.41 -5.05
C SER A 87 -5.95 15.13 -4.24
N GLU A 88 -6.46 15.26 -3.02
CA GLU A 88 -7.13 14.16 -2.35
C GLU A 88 -8.16 13.68 -3.37
N HIS A 89 -7.81 12.68 -4.18
CA HIS A 89 -8.67 12.20 -5.26
C HIS A 89 -9.92 11.65 -4.55
N PRO A 90 -11.04 12.40 -4.52
CA PRO A 90 -12.24 11.97 -3.79
C PRO A 90 -12.81 10.70 -4.45
N GLU A 91 -12.46 10.54 -5.72
CA GLU A 91 -12.71 9.38 -6.57
C GLU A 91 -12.05 8.11 -6.03
N ALA A 92 -10.83 8.17 -5.47
CA ALA A 92 -10.16 6.99 -4.93
C ALA A 92 -10.89 6.43 -3.69
N GLN A 93 -11.36 7.31 -2.80
CA GLN A 93 -12.22 6.93 -1.68
C GLN A 93 -13.59 6.44 -2.15
N THR A 94 -14.16 7.07 -3.18
CA THR A 94 -15.46 6.67 -3.75
C THR A 94 -15.37 5.29 -4.44
N ILE A 95 -14.27 5.00 -5.14
CA ILE A 95 -14.01 3.71 -5.79
C ILE A 95 -13.84 2.62 -4.73
N ALA A 96 -13.07 2.87 -3.67
CA ALA A 96 -12.87 1.91 -2.59
C ALA A 96 -14.19 1.59 -1.85
N GLN A 97 -15.01 2.61 -1.58
CA GLN A 97 -16.35 2.41 -0.99
C GLN A 97 -17.31 1.68 -1.94
N GLY A 98 -17.26 2.01 -3.23
CA GLY A 98 -18.06 1.34 -4.26
C GLY A 98 -17.71 -0.14 -4.40
N GLN A 99 -16.42 -0.50 -4.35
CA GLN A 99 -15.97 -1.89 -4.37
C GLN A 99 -16.45 -2.65 -3.13
N ALA A 100 -16.29 -2.08 -1.94
CA ALA A 100 -16.76 -2.71 -0.70
C ALA A 100 -18.28 -2.96 -0.70
N ALA A 101 -19.06 -2.02 -1.26
CA ALA A 101 -20.51 -2.18 -1.42
C ALA A 101 -20.87 -3.29 -2.42
N LEU A 102 -20.15 -3.39 -3.54
CA LEU A 102 -20.35 -4.45 -4.54
C LEU A 102 -19.98 -5.83 -3.99
N ASP A 103 -18.90 -5.94 -3.22
CA ASP A 103 -18.49 -7.19 -2.58
C ASP A 103 -19.54 -7.65 -1.56
N GLN A 104 -20.05 -6.74 -0.73
CA GLN A 104 -21.12 -7.03 0.21
C GLN A 104 -22.43 -7.43 -0.50
N VAL A 105 -22.73 -6.82 -1.64
CA VAL A 105 -23.87 -7.23 -2.48
C VAL A 105 -23.62 -8.59 -3.10
N GLY A 106 -22.41 -8.91 -3.54
CA GLY A 106 -22.05 -10.23 -4.07
C GLY A 106 -22.15 -11.34 -3.01
N GLU A 107 -21.81 -11.03 -1.75
CA GLU A 107 -21.93 -11.96 -0.62
C GLU A 107 -23.37 -12.12 -0.13
N SER A 108 -24.16 -11.04 -0.13
CA SER A 108 -25.55 -11.03 0.36
C SER A 108 -26.59 -11.43 -0.71
N ALA A 109 -26.33 -11.14 -1.98
CA ALA A 109 -27.03 -11.70 -3.11
C ALA A 109 -26.49 -13.11 -3.34
N GLY A 110 -26.76 -14.00 -2.39
CA GLY A 110 -26.50 -15.41 -2.51
C GLY A 110 -26.87 -15.87 -3.91
N SER A 111 -25.86 -16.41 -4.61
CA SER A 111 -25.90 -16.90 -5.99
C SER A 111 -27.33 -17.03 -6.50
N VAL A 112 -27.78 -16.14 -7.38
CA VAL A 112 -29.03 -16.35 -8.11
C VAL A 112 -28.88 -17.73 -8.72
N PRO A 113 -29.68 -18.74 -8.31
CA PRO A 113 -29.60 -20.03 -8.96
C PRO A 113 -30.05 -19.72 -10.38
N LEU A 114 -29.11 -19.77 -11.32
CA LEU A 114 -29.44 -19.87 -12.73
C LEU A 114 -30.34 -21.11 -12.80
N ALA A 115 -31.65 -20.89 -12.88
CA ALA A 115 -32.57 -21.97 -13.15
C ALA A 115 -32.02 -22.64 -14.41
N PRO A 116 -31.64 -23.93 -14.34
CA PRO A 116 -30.93 -24.56 -15.44
C PRO A 116 -31.80 -24.42 -16.68
N THR A 117 -31.23 -23.82 -17.72
CA THR A 117 -31.93 -23.68 -18.99
C THR A 117 -32.28 -25.08 -19.51
N GLU A 118 -33.33 -25.21 -20.32
CA GLU A 118 -33.77 -26.51 -20.83
C GLU A 118 -32.65 -27.31 -21.51
N GLY A 119 -31.68 -26.62 -22.13
CA GLY A 119 -30.48 -27.25 -22.67
C GLY A 119 -29.53 -27.83 -21.61
N GLN A 120 -29.43 -27.20 -20.43
CA GLN A 120 -28.62 -27.71 -19.32
C GLN A 120 -29.31 -28.89 -18.63
N THR A 121 -30.63 -28.87 -18.48
CA THR A 121 -31.38 -29.99 -17.88
C THR A 121 -31.38 -31.22 -18.79
N LEU A 122 -31.44 -31.03 -20.11
CA LEU A 122 -31.31 -32.11 -21.09
C LEU A 122 -29.90 -32.72 -21.07
N ALA A 123 -28.86 -31.89 -21.09
CA ALA A 123 -27.47 -32.36 -21.04
C ALA A 123 -27.16 -33.12 -19.73
N GLU A 124 -27.73 -32.69 -18.61
CA GLU A 124 -27.58 -33.39 -17.34
C GLU A 124 -28.33 -34.73 -17.32
N ALA A 125 -29.51 -34.81 -17.94
CA ALA A 125 -30.27 -36.05 -18.08
C ALA A 125 -29.56 -37.05 -19.01
N GLU A 126 -28.95 -36.59 -20.10
CA GLU A 126 -28.11 -37.41 -20.98
C GLU A 126 -26.85 -37.91 -20.25
N ALA A 127 -26.18 -37.03 -19.50
CA ALA A 127 -25.00 -37.39 -18.72
C ALA A 127 -25.30 -38.42 -17.61
N LYS A 128 -26.51 -38.37 -17.04
CA LYS A 128 -26.99 -39.34 -16.03
C LYS A 128 -27.62 -40.60 -16.63
N GLY A 129 -27.75 -40.68 -17.97
CA GLY A 129 -28.37 -41.80 -18.66
C GLY A 129 -29.88 -41.95 -18.40
N ASP A 130 -30.56 -40.86 -18.04
CA ASP A 130 -32.00 -40.85 -17.77
C ASP A 130 -32.80 -40.67 -19.06
N TYR A 131 -32.88 -41.76 -19.85
CA TYR A 131 -33.50 -41.76 -21.18
C TYR A 131 -34.99 -41.42 -21.17
N ALA A 132 -35.71 -41.70 -20.08
CA ALA A 132 -37.13 -41.36 -19.97
C ALA A 132 -37.32 -39.84 -19.94
N LYS A 133 -36.46 -39.15 -19.17
CA LYS A 133 -36.48 -37.70 -19.03
C LYS A 133 -36.00 -36.98 -20.28
N THR A 134 -34.97 -37.50 -20.97
CA THR A 134 -34.49 -36.91 -22.23
C THR A 134 -35.51 -37.00 -23.36
N MET A 135 -36.25 -38.11 -23.46
CA MET A 135 -37.26 -38.29 -24.51
C MET A 135 -38.49 -37.42 -24.29
N ALA A 136 -38.91 -37.22 -23.04
CA ALA A 136 -40.00 -36.29 -22.71
C ALA A 136 -39.61 -34.85 -23.08
N MET A 137 -38.44 -34.39 -22.65
CA MET A 137 -37.95 -33.03 -22.94
C MET A 137 -37.74 -32.79 -24.44
N LYS A 138 -37.15 -33.76 -25.15
CA LYS A 138 -36.94 -33.64 -26.59
C LYS A 138 -38.25 -33.72 -27.35
N GLY A 139 -39.24 -34.49 -26.89
CA GLY A 139 -40.57 -34.60 -27.48
C GLY A 139 -41.36 -33.29 -27.41
N ASP A 140 -41.33 -32.62 -26.26
CA ASP A 140 -42.00 -31.31 -26.06
C ASP A 140 -41.37 -30.18 -26.91
N GLN A 141 -40.12 -30.34 -27.37
CA GLN A 141 -39.46 -29.37 -28.25
C GLN A 141 -39.78 -29.53 -29.75
N VAL A 142 -40.41 -30.64 -30.17
CA VAL A 142 -40.73 -30.91 -31.59
C VAL A 142 -42.23 -30.86 -31.90
N ALA A 143 -43.08 -30.61 -30.90
CA ALA A 143 -44.53 -30.44 -31.05
C ALA A 143 -44.90 -28.96 -31.22
#